data_AF-A0A078LWW6-F1
#
_entry.id   AF-A0A078LWW6-F1
#
_cell.length_a   1.000
_cell.length_b   1.000
_cell.length_c   1.000
_cell.angle_alpha   90.00
_cell.angle_beta   90.00
_cell.angle_gamma   90.00
#
_symmetry.space_group_name_H-M   'P 1'
#
loop_
_entity.id
_entity.type
_entity.pdbx_description
1 polymer ?
#
loop_
_entity_poly.entity_id
_entity_poly.type
_entity_poly.pdbx_seq_one_letter_code
_entity_poly.pdbx_strand_id
1 'polypeptide(L)'
;MLVNNIETSYSYVLLHQSLQSDNITQSSKVSIGEYNLHYSNDMDVTLYEENNSQLIVLGYMLDIRDGDLTDIEILRNLSVSNDIDRELDYINGRYVLIVNKEAEAEVYTDASALLPINYAENEKVISSHDILIEEVLKQNNIEVKPLREELKGSFDFTRYESIFKFNPSLKLDLSTWEFKRYYPDKDIVHKSIDFVIKELEVYFNEMIKWLKHSQKEIILTLTGGYDSRVSMALTNSFSEKVEYITYLHPNLARLSERAQEIYDIDMFITKAIGTNLNVNHTMVDLADYNLQGNERKNALQTLQTAHSFSLIDYFRNERKFNKALHIKSTVYGMGKSDFPLKKNHNPATYEEMNDFIHGVSKEAVKFPNYNDIVKEYYKRNLHSEGVGKGRHYFEIFHLESRMGNWHSNVTQETDPELLDFIFVNTRRIIDLLQSPSIQERKDKVLYKTLINKYWPALLFIGVNEKTINVDYDKIGLTNQYINGLKIYELNNLELEKNADNVFTIKPDSEFVGPQNQYVFKAKNNTHESKTLHLKSLFNKESGRKYINVKIMKLDNKTFKSIDIVDLFEGYDVTLEPFQQFMIRIDYSNVFDKASWQQAGRIQISNV
;
A
#
# COMPACT_ATOMS: atom_id res chain seq x y z
N MET A 1 -22.32 -22.57 5.81
CA MET A 1 -23.20 -22.84 4.65
C MET A 1 -22.80 -24.15 4.02
N LEU A 2 -23.78 -24.96 3.64
CA LEU A 2 -23.58 -26.25 2.99
C LEU A 2 -24.11 -26.17 1.55
N VAL A 3 -23.25 -26.46 0.56
CA VAL A 3 -23.64 -26.61 -0.85
C VAL A 3 -23.32 -28.03 -1.27
N ASN A 4 -24.33 -28.81 -1.62
CA ASN A 4 -24.21 -30.27 -1.78
C ASN A 4 -23.57 -30.90 -0.52
N ASN A 5 -22.30 -31.33 -0.59
CA ASN A 5 -21.54 -31.91 0.51
C ASN A 5 -20.38 -31.02 1.00
N ILE A 6 -20.30 -29.78 0.52
CA ILE A 6 -19.21 -28.84 0.84
C ILE A 6 -19.69 -27.86 1.90
N GLU A 7 -19.09 -27.95 3.09
CA GLU A 7 -19.33 -27.04 4.20
C GLU A 7 -18.26 -25.94 4.22
N THR A 8 -18.71 -24.69 4.19
CA THR A 8 -17.87 -23.49 4.26
C THR A 8 -18.37 -22.56 5.36
N SER A 9 -17.45 -21.82 5.96
CA SER A 9 -17.71 -20.75 6.93
C SER A 9 -17.47 -19.40 6.29
N TYR A 10 -18.09 -18.34 6.82
CA TYR A 10 -17.98 -16.96 6.37
C TYR A 10 -18.04 -16.83 4.83
N SER A 11 -19.11 -17.38 4.25
CA SER A 11 -19.21 -17.63 2.81
C SER A 11 -20.53 -17.15 2.23
N TYR A 12 -20.51 -16.86 0.93
CA TYR A 12 -21.68 -16.43 0.17
C TYR A 12 -21.63 -16.93 -1.28
N VAL A 13 -22.81 -17.03 -1.89
CA VAL A 13 -23.06 -17.32 -3.31
C VAL A 13 -24.18 -16.39 -3.80
N LEU A 14 -23.90 -15.60 -4.83
CA LEU A 14 -24.90 -14.88 -5.61
C LEU A 14 -25.09 -15.63 -6.94
N LEU A 15 -26.32 -16.06 -7.22
CA LEU A 15 -26.65 -16.78 -8.46
C LEU A 15 -27.89 -16.21 -9.12
N HIS A 16 -27.91 -16.22 -10.45
CA HIS A 16 -29.09 -15.84 -11.22
C HIS A 16 -30.27 -16.78 -10.89
N GLN A 17 -31.49 -16.23 -10.84
CA GLN A 17 -32.70 -16.96 -10.45
C GLN A 17 -33.08 -18.12 -11.39
N SER A 18 -32.48 -18.20 -12.57
CA SER A 18 -32.63 -19.35 -13.48
C SER A 18 -31.91 -20.62 -13.01
N LEU A 19 -30.95 -20.51 -12.08
CA LEU A 19 -30.21 -21.65 -11.56
C LEU A 19 -30.89 -22.21 -10.30
N GLN A 20 -30.87 -23.53 -10.18
CA GLN A 20 -31.33 -24.23 -8.98
C GLN A 20 -30.40 -23.96 -7.80
N SER A 21 -31.00 -23.81 -6.61
CA SER A 21 -30.30 -23.57 -5.34
C SER A 21 -30.79 -24.49 -4.21
N ASP A 22 -31.50 -25.58 -4.54
CA ASP A 22 -32.15 -26.46 -3.55
C ASP A 22 -31.14 -27.14 -2.61
N ASN A 23 -29.91 -27.38 -3.08
CA ASN A 23 -28.85 -27.98 -2.28
C ASN A 23 -28.01 -26.95 -1.51
N ILE A 24 -28.35 -25.66 -1.56
CA ILE A 24 -27.75 -24.63 -0.73
C ILE A 24 -28.52 -24.55 0.58
N THR A 25 -27.97 -25.14 1.63
CA THR A 25 -28.60 -25.24 2.96
C THR A 25 -27.73 -24.60 4.02
N GLN A 26 -28.25 -24.49 5.26
CA GLN A 26 -27.55 -23.81 6.37
C GLN A 26 -27.07 -22.40 5.98
N SER A 27 -27.93 -21.67 5.27
CA SER A 27 -27.69 -20.32 4.78
C SER A 27 -28.94 -19.48 4.95
N SER A 28 -28.75 -18.17 4.99
CA SER A 28 -29.80 -17.18 4.80
C SER A 28 -29.87 -16.81 3.32
N LYS A 29 -31.04 -16.35 2.86
CA LYS A 29 -31.29 -15.99 1.47
C LYS A 29 -31.95 -14.61 1.37
N VAL A 30 -31.46 -13.78 0.47
CA VAL A 30 -32.07 -12.50 0.08
C VAL A 30 -32.06 -12.37 -1.44
N SER A 31 -33.13 -11.83 -2.01
CA SER A 31 -33.21 -11.59 -3.46
C SER A 31 -32.85 -10.15 -3.78
N ILE A 32 -32.12 -9.96 -4.88
CA ILE A 32 -31.72 -8.65 -5.39
C ILE A 32 -31.76 -8.67 -6.93
N GLY A 33 -32.67 -7.88 -7.50
CA GLY A 33 -32.98 -7.95 -8.93
C GLY A 33 -33.33 -9.38 -9.37
N GLU A 34 -32.67 -9.87 -10.42
CA GLU A 34 -32.83 -11.23 -10.97
C GLU A 34 -31.94 -12.28 -10.26
N TYR A 35 -31.38 -11.95 -9.10
CA TYR A 35 -30.43 -12.79 -8.38
C TYR A 35 -30.93 -13.21 -7.00
N ASN A 36 -30.40 -14.33 -6.54
CA ASN A 36 -30.53 -14.83 -5.18
C ASN A 36 -29.15 -14.82 -4.53
N LEU A 37 -29.01 -14.08 -3.44
CA LEU A 37 -27.84 -14.10 -2.58
C LEU A 37 -28.09 -15.07 -1.43
N HIS A 38 -27.27 -16.11 -1.36
CA HIS A 38 -27.17 -17.02 -0.24
C HIS A 38 -25.90 -16.70 0.56
N TYR A 39 -25.99 -16.69 1.88
CA TYR A 39 -24.83 -16.44 2.74
C TYR A 39 -24.90 -17.29 4.02
N SER A 40 -23.74 -17.67 4.53
CA SER A 40 -23.62 -18.45 5.75
C SER A 40 -24.07 -17.64 6.97
N ASN A 41 -24.57 -18.33 8.00
CA ASN A 41 -25.13 -17.68 9.19
C ASN A 41 -24.10 -16.89 10.02
N ASP A 42 -22.82 -17.18 9.83
CA ASP A 42 -21.68 -16.49 10.44
C ASP A 42 -21.15 -15.34 9.56
N MET A 43 -21.69 -15.10 8.37
CA MET A 43 -21.33 -13.96 7.52
C MET A 43 -21.89 -12.65 8.10
N ASP A 44 -21.07 -11.59 8.13
CA ASP A 44 -21.58 -10.25 8.45
C ASP A 44 -22.29 -9.69 7.21
N VAL A 45 -23.57 -9.34 7.34
CA VAL A 45 -24.40 -8.82 6.24
C VAL A 45 -25.26 -7.66 6.74
N THR A 46 -25.18 -6.54 6.04
CA THR A 46 -26.06 -5.38 6.28
C THR A 46 -26.88 -5.09 5.02
N LEU A 47 -28.20 -4.98 5.20
CA LEU A 47 -29.18 -4.73 4.14
C LEU A 47 -29.78 -3.32 4.31
N TYR A 48 -29.82 -2.55 3.22
CA TYR A 48 -30.56 -1.31 3.13
C TYR A 48 -31.56 -1.37 1.98
N GLU A 49 -32.81 -1.00 2.22
CA GLU A 49 -33.84 -0.93 1.17
C GLU A 49 -34.74 0.29 1.38
N GLU A 50 -34.75 1.21 0.41
CA GLU A 50 -35.60 2.39 0.39
C GLU A 50 -35.71 2.96 -1.03
N ASN A 51 -36.87 3.54 -1.40
CA ASN A 51 -37.05 4.33 -2.64
C ASN A 51 -36.50 3.65 -3.92
N ASN A 52 -36.90 2.41 -4.19
CA ASN A 52 -36.42 1.60 -5.33
C ASN A 52 -34.89 1.37 -5.37
N SER A 53 -34.22 1.53 -4.24
CA SER A 53 -32.82 1.20 -4.06
C SER A 53 -32.70 0.09 -3.02
N GLN A 54 -31.97 -0.97 -3.36
CA GLN A 54 -31.63 -2.05 -2.47
C GLN A 54 -30.12 -2.24 -2.51
N LEU A 55 -29.47 -2.04 -1.37
CA LEU A 55 -28.03 -2.19 -1.23
C LEU A 55 -27.74 -3.27 -0.19
N ILE A 56 -26.82 -4.17 -0.51
CA ILE A 56 -26.40 -5.26 0.37
C ILE A 56 -24.90 -5.22 0.48
N VAL A 57 -24.38 -5.13 1.71
CA VAL A 57 -22.95 -5.31 1.95
C VAL A 57 -22.71 -6.62 2.68
N LEU A 58 -21.73 -7.36 2.18
CA LEU A 58 -21.13 -8.54 2.78
C LEU A 58 -19.81 -8.11 3.41
N GLY A 59 -19.61 -8.36 4.70
CA GLY A 59 -18.46 -7.87 5.48
C GLY A 59 -18.78 -6.57 6.22
N TYR A 60 -17.82 -5.64 6.27
CA TYR A 60 -17.98 -4.36 6.97
C TYR A 60 -17.39 -3.19 6.17
N MET A 61 -17.95 -2.01 6.38
CA MET A 61 -17.51 -0.75 5.78
C MET A 61 -17.09 0.26 6.85
N LEU A 62 -16.27 1.21 6.44
CA LEU A 62 -15.85 2.35 7.25
C LEU A 62 -15.65 3.55 6.35
N ASP A 63 -16.43 4.61 6.55
CA ASP A 63 -16.17 5.88 5.89
C ASP A 63 -14.99 6.58 6.56
N ILE A 64 -13.89 6.77 5.82
CA ILE A 64 -12.69 7.41 6.38
C ILE A 64 -12.89 8.91 6.64
N ARG A 65 -14.02 9.49 6.24
CA ARG A 65 -14.39 10.89 6.50
C ARG A 65 -15.16 11.05 7.81
N ASP A 66 -15.78 9.98 8.30
CA ASP A 66 -16.47 9.95 9.58
C ASP A 66 -16.52 8.52 10.15
N GLY A 67 -15.66 8.26 11.13
CA GLY A 67 -15.54 6.94 11.78
C GLY A 67 -16.68 6.58 12.74
N ASP A 68 -17.69 7.43 12.92
CA ASP A 68 -18.87 7.14 13.75
C ASP A 68 -20.03 6.55 12.94
N LEU A 69 -19.98 6.62 11.61
CA LEU A 69 -21.02 6.06 10.75
C LEU A 69 -21.05 4.54 10.82
N THR A 70 -22.25 4.01 10.96
CA THR A 70 -22.53 2.57 10.87
C THR A 70 -22.66 2.12 9.42
N ASP A 71 -22.51 0.80 9.16
CA ASP A 71 -22.70 0.23 7.82
C ASP A 71 -24.04 0.65 7.18
N ILE A 72 -25.13 0.67 7.97
CA ILE A 72 -26.46 1.05 7.48
C ILE A 72 -26.56 2.53 7.11
N GLU A 73 -25.86 3.41 7.82
CA GLU A 73 -25.80 4.84 7.50
C GLU A 73 -24.95 5.10 6.26
N ILE A 74 -23.85 4.35 6.09
CA ILE A 74 -23.05 4.38 4.86
C ILE A 74 -23.90 3.92 3.68
N LEU A 75 -24.63 2.81 3.79
CA LEU A 75 -25.53 2.34 2.72
C LEU A 75 -26.63 3.35 2.38
N ARG A 76 -27.22 4.00 3.38
CA ARG A 76 -28.18 5.10 3.17
C ARG A 76 -27.55 6.26 2.38
N ASN A 77 -26.33 6.66 2.72
CA ASN A 77 -25.64 7.73 2.00
C ASN A 77 -25.35 7.32 0.54
N LEU A 78 -24.95 6.07 0.32
CA LEU A 78 -24.72 5.53 -1.02
C LEU A 78 -26.01 5.46 -1.85
N SER A 79 -27.15 5.08 -1.27
CA SER A 79 -28.41 4.95 -2.02
C SER A 79 -28.89 6.28 -2.61
N VAL A 80 -28.65 7.38 -1.90
CA VAL A 80 -29.00 8.74 -2.37
C VAL A 80 -27.90 9.41 -3.20
N SER A 81 -26.71 8.80 -3.29
CA SER A 81 -25.62 9.32 -4.13
C SER A 81 -25.94 9.16 -5.62
N ASN A 82 -25.50 10.14 -6.40
CA ASN A 82 -25.51 10.10 -7.87
C ASN A 82 -24.18 9.59 -8.44
N ASP A 83 -23.17 9.39 -7.60
CA ASP A 83 -21.81 8.99 -7.99
C ASP A 83 -21.25 8.02 -6.93
N ILE A 84 -21.76 6.78 -6.98
CA ILE A 84 -21.37 5.72 -6.03
C ILE A 84 -19.88 5.41 -6.16
N ASP A 85 -19.36 5.34 -7.39
CA ASP A 85 -17.95 5.07 -7.68
C ASP A 85 -17.04 6.03 -6.88
N ARG A 86 -17.35 7.32 -6.89
CA ARG A 86 -16.59 8.33 -6.14
C ARG A 86 -16.80 8.27 -4.63
N GLU A 87 -17.98 7.93 -4.14
CA GLU A 87 -18.19 7.76 -2.70
C GLU A 87 -17.37 6.57 -2.17
N LEU A 88 -17.30 5.48 -2.95
CA LEU A 88 -16.48 4.30 -2.63
C LEU A 88 -14.97 4.57 -2.63
N ASP A 89 -14.49 5.68 -3.19
CA ASP A 89 -13.08 6.08 -3.03
C ASP A 89 -12.72 6.36 -1.55
N TYR A 90 -13.71 6.66 -0.70
CA TYR A 90 -13.54 6.98 0.73
C TYR A 90 -13.98 5.87 1.67
N ILE A 91 -14.46 4.74 1.14
CA ILE A 91 -14.89 3.62 1.99
C ILE A 91 -13.71 2.65 2.17
N ASN A 92 -13.23 2.54 3.40
CA ASN A 92 -12.37 1.46 3.86
C ASN A 92 -13.22 0.27 4.27
N GLY A 93 -12.58 -0.88 4.49
CA GLY A 93 -13.17 -2.04 5.11
C GLY A 93 -12.71 -3.31 4.42
N ARG A 94 -13.56 -4.32 4.55
CA ARG A 94 -13.41 -5.63 3.93
C ARG A 94 -14.79 -6.04 3.48
N TYR A 95 -15.10 -5.82 2.20
CA TYR A 95 -16.46 -5.95 1.74
C TYR A 95 -16.64 -6.30 0.27
N VAL A 96 -17.80 -6.88 0.00
CA VAL A 96 -18.44 -6.94 -1.32
C VAL A 96 -19.77 -6.21 -1.19
N LEU A 97 -19.99 -5.22 -2.05
CA LEU A 97 -21.19 -4.40 -2.07
C LEU A 97 -21.98 -4.71 -3.34
N ILE A 98 -23.26 -5.02 -3.18
CA ILE A 98 -24.21 -5.19 -4.27
C ILE A 98 -25.19 -4.03 -4.20
N VAL A 99 -25.25 -3.23 -5.26
CA VAL A 99 -26.15 -2.09 -5.38
C VAL A 99 -27.18 -2.42 -6.44
N ASN A 100 -28.46 -2.34 -6.13
CA ASN A 100 -29.54 -2.37 -7.11
C ASN A 100 -30.34 -1.08 -7.00
N LYS A 101 -30.17 -0.18 -7.98
CA LYS A 101 -30.83 1.12 -8.03
C LYS A 101 -31.50 1.29 -9.38
N GLU A 102 -32.78 1.66 -9.38
CA GLU A 102 -33.54 1.86 -10.61
C GLU A 102 -33.53 0.65 -11.57
N ALA A 103 -33.48 -0.57 -10.99
CA ALA A 103 -33.35 -1.85 -11.68
C ALA A 103 -32.00 -2.10 -12.39
N GLU A 104 -30.98 -1.28 -12.10
CA GLU A 104 -29.60 -1.54 -12.47
C GLU A 104 -28.86 -2.12 -11.26
N ALA A 105 -28.38 -3.35 -11.40
CA ALA A 105 -27.65 -4.05 -10.33
C ALA A 105 -26.15 -4.11 -10.64
N GLU A 106 -25.31 -3.66 -9.72
CA GLU A 106 -23.85 -3.61 -9.85
C GLU A 106 -23.16 -4.22 -8.61
N VAL A 107 -21.98 -4.82 -8.82
CA VAL A 107 -21.15 -5.40 -7.75
C VAL A 107 -19.81 -4.66 -7.65
N TYR A 108 -19.46 -4.31 -6.42
CA TYR A 108 -18.26 -3.59 -6.04
C TYR A 108 -17.49 -4.33 -4.94
N THR A 109 -16.21 -3.98 -4.79
CA THR A 109 -15.31 -4.50 -3.76
C THR A 109 -14.60 -3.36 -3.03
N ASP A 110 -14.08 -3.63 -1.85
CA ASP A 110 -13.08 -2.77 -1.21
C ASP A 110 -11.84 -2.60 -2.12
N ALA A 111 -10.95 -1.66 -1.77
CA ALA A 111 -9.87 -1.22 -2.65
C ALA A 111 -8.87 -2.33 -3.06
N SER A 112 -8.82 -3.45 -2.34
CA SER A 112 -7.93 -4.57 -2.63
C SER A 112 -8.62 -5.93 -2.61
N ALA A 113 -9.96 -5.96 -2.65
CA ALA A 113 -10.79 -7.16 -2.57
C ALA A 113 -10.37 -8.08 -1.40
N LEU A 114 -10.22 -7.51 -0.20
CA LEU A 114 -9.87 -8.27 1.01
C LEU A 114 -10.91 -9.33 1.34
N LEU A 115 -12.18 -9.09 1.02
CA LEU A 115 -13.18 -10.15 1.01
C LEU A 115 -13.10 -10.88 -0.33
N PRO A 116 -12.71 -12.17 -0.35
CA PRO A 116 -12.51 -12.91 -1.60
C PRO A 116 -13.79 -12.97 -2.43
N ILE A 117 -13.64 -12.84 -3.73
CA ILE A 117 -14.74 -12.87 -4.69
C ILE A 117 -14.28 -13.54 -5.98
N ASN A 118 -15.03 -14.55 -6.40
CA ASN A 118 -14.80 -15.33 -7.61
C ASN A 118 -16.08 -15.30 -8.45
N TYR A 119 -15.98 -15.50 -9.76
CA TYR A 119 -17.11 -15.48 -10.67
C TYR A 119 -17.00 -16.50 -11.80
N ALA A 120 -18.17 -16.94 -12.30
CA ALA A 120 -18.36 -17.69 -13.54
C ALA A 120 -19.31 -16.88 -14.43
N GLU A 121 -18.76 -16.29 -15.50
CA GLU A 121 -19.44 -15.28 -16.33
C GLU A 121 -20.63 -15.85 -17.10
N ASN A 122 -20.42 -16.96 -17.81
CA ASN A 122 -21.45 -17.55 -18.68
C ASN A 122 -22.67 -18.04 -17.88
N GLU A 123 -22.42 -18.57 -16.68
CA GLU A 123 -23.44 -19.15 -15.81
C GLU A 123 -24.03 -18.12 -14.83
N LYS A 124 -23.47 -16.91 -14.81
CA LYS A 124 -23.93 -15.80 -13.97
C LYS A 124 -23.88 -16.08 -12.47
N VAL A 125 -22.75 -16.59 -11.97
CA VAL A 125 -22.55 -16.94 -10.55
C VAL A 125 -21.35 -16.19 -9.96
N ILE A 126 -21.50 -15.69 -8.74
CA ILE A 126 -20.43 -15.06 -7.93
C ILE A 126 -20.37 -15.74 -6.56
N SER A 127 -19.18 -15.92 -6.00
CA SER A 127 -19.03 -16.54 -4.68
C SER A 127 -17.72 -16.16 -4.00
N SER A 128 -17.75 -16.14 -2.67
CA SER A 128 -16.57 -16.13 -1.81
C SER A 128 -15.53 -17.23 -2.13
N HIS A 129 -16.00 -18.43 -2.49
CA HIS A 129 -15.16 -19.59 -2.73
C HIS A 129 -15.43 -20.16 -4.14
N ASP A 130 -14.36 -20.49 -4.86
CA ASP A 130 -14.42 -21.10 -6.19
C ASP A 130 -15.08 -22.49 -6.19
N ILE A 131 -14.86 -23.30 -5.14
CA ILE A 131 -15.54 -24.60 -4.98
C ILE A 131 -17.06 -24.46 -4.86
N LEU A 132 -17.56 -23.38 -4.26
CA LEU A 132 -19.01 -23.19 -4.13
C LEU A 132 -19.65 -22.88 -5.49
N ILE A 133 -18.94 -22.15 -6.37
CA ILE A 133 -19.38 -21.97 -7.75
C ILE A 133 -19.43 -23.32 -8.44
N GLU A 134 -18.35 -24.10 -8.34
CA GLU A 134 -18.29 -25.40 -9.00
C GLU A 134 -19.40 -26.36 -8.53
N GLU A 135 -19.70 -26.40 -7.23
CA GLU A 135 -20.78 -27.22 -6.69
C GLU A 135 -22.18 -26.72 -7.11
N VAL A 136 -22.36 -25.40 -7.25
CA VAL A 136 -23.58 -24.81 -7.79
C VAL A 136 -23.76 -25.14 -9.27
N LEU A 137 -22.68 -25.18 -10.04
CA LEU A 137 -22.72 -25.56 -11.45
C LEU A 137 -23.01 -27.05 -11.62
N LYS A 138 -22.38 -27.91 -10.81
CA LYS A 138 -22.65 -29.36 -10.78
C LYS A 138 -24.11 -29.70 -10.52
N GLN A 139 -24.74 -29.09 -9.52
CA GLN A 139 -26.18 -29.35 -9.24
C GLN A 139 -27.07 -28.96 -10.43
N ASN A 140 -26.64 -27.99 -11.25
CA ASN A 140 -27.32 -27.57 -12.46
C ASN A 140 -26.86 -28.33 -13.72
N ASN A 141 -26.14 -29.46 -13.56
CA ASN A 141 -25.61 -30.31 -14.64
C ASN A 141 -24.63 -29.58 -15.59
N ILE A 142 -23.91 -28.59 -15.07
CA ILE A 142 -22.87 -27.86 -15.80
C ILE A 142 -21.51 -28.41 -15.37
N GLU A 143 -20.75 -28.96 -16.31
CA GLU A 143 -19.42 -29.51 -16.06
C GLU A 143 -18.38 -28.40 -15.92
N VAL A 144 -17.59 -28.46 -14.84
CA VAL A 144 -16.47 -27.56 -14.60
C VAL A 144 -15.18 -28.37 -14.57
N LYS A 145 -14.19 -27.95 -15.37
CA LYS A 145 -12.90 -28.64 -15.44
C LYS A 145 -11.91 -28.06 -14.43
N PRO A 146 -11.07 -28.91 -13.81
CA PRO A 146 -9.98 -28.40 -12.98
C PRO A 146 -8.95 -27.67 -13.84
N LEU A 147 -8.42 -26.57 -13.32
CA LEU A 147 -7.30 -25.87 -13.93
C LEU A 147 -6.03 -26.70 -13.80
N ARG A 148 -5.17 -26.61 -14.81
CA ARG A 148 -3.80 -27.15 -14.77
C ARG A 148 -3.03 -26.65 -13.55
N GLU A 149 -2.40 -27.58 -12.83
CA GLU A 149 -1.66 -27.30 -11.59
C GLU A 149 -0.60 -26.21 -11.75
N GLU A 150 0.08 -26.15 -12.89
CA GLU A 150 1.16 -25.19 -13.14
C GLU A 150 0.65 -23.74 -13.21
N LEU A 151 -0.64 -23.54 -13.53
CA LEU A 151 -1.28 -22.23 -13.63
C LEU A 151 -1.91 -21.76 -12.31
N LYS A 152 -2.09 -22.65 -11.33
CA LYS A 152 -2.70 -22.29 -10.05
C LYS A 152 -1.91 -21.19 -9.35
N GLY A 153 -2.64 -20.23 -8.80
CA GLY A 153 -2.05 -19.07 -8.12
C GLY A 153 -1.42 -18.03 -9.05
N SER A 154 -1.57 -18.18 -10.38
CA SER A 154 -1.15 -17.18 -11.37
C SER A 154 -2.34 -16.33 -11.83
N PHE A 155 -2.11 -15.04 -12.09
CA PHE A 155 -3.13 -14.11 -12.63
C PHE A 155 -4.42 -14.08 -11.78
N ASP A 156 -5.57 -14.09 -12.44
CA ASP A 156 -6.92 -14.15 -11.90
C ASP A 156 -7.47 -15.58 -11.86
N PHE A 157 -6.62 -16.60 -12.01
CA PHE A 157 -7.09 -17.98 -12.03
C PHE A 157 -7.47 -18.52 -10.63
N THR A 158 -8.47 -19.39 -10.62
CA THR A 158 -8.88 -20.20 -9.46
C THR A 158 -8.40 -21.66 -9.62
N ARG A 159 -8.97 -22.62 -8.89
CA ARG A 159 -8.70 -24.05 -9.09
C ARG A 159 -9.39 -24.63 -10.33
N TYR A 160 -10.24 -23.87 -11.01
CA TYR A 160 -11.11 -24.34 -12.08
C TYR A 160 -10.97 -23.51 -13.35
N GLU A 161 -11.17 -24.14 -14.50
CA GLU A 161 -11.32 -23.44 -15.78
C GLU A 161 -12.64 -22.65 -15.78
N SER A 162 -12.63 -21.48 -16.43
CA SER A 162 -13.79 -20.57 -16.55
C SER A 162 -14.32 -19.96 -15.25
N ILE A 163 -13.68 -20.24 -14.11
CA ILE A 163 -13.94 -19.57 -12.84
C ILE A 163 -12.74 -18.69 -12.53
N PHE A 164 -12.97 -17.38 -12.41
CA PHE A 164 -11.93 -16.38 -12.23
C PHE A 164 -12.13 -15.58 -10.94
N LYS A 165 -11.05 -14.98 -10.47
CA LYS A 165 -11.06 -14.04 -9.35
C LYS A 165 -11.43 -12.66 -9.85
N PHE A 166 -12.22 -11.96 -9.05
CA PHE A 166 -12.72 -10.64 -9.39
C PHE A 166 -11.65 -9.57 -9.13
N ASN A 167 -11.49 -8.65 -10.08
CA ASN A 167 -10.48 -7.60 -10.01
C ASN A 167 -10.97 -6.42 -9.14
N PRO A 168 -10.20 -5.97 -8.13
CA PRO A 168 -10.63 -4.90 -7.22
C PRO A 168 -10.79 -3.52 -7.88
N SER A 169 -10.24 -3.33 -9.08
CA SER A 169 -10.33 -2.08 -9.85
C SER A 169 -11.55 -2.00 -10.77
N LEU A 170 -12.31 -3.10 -10.87
CA LEU A 170 -13.47 -3.22 -11.74
C LEU A 170 -14.75 -3.35 -10.92
N LYS A 171 -15.86 -2.90 -11.51
CA LYS A 171 -17.21 -3.23 -11.07
C LYS A 171 -17.88 -4.11 -12.12
N LEU A 172 -18.87 -4.89 -11.71
CA LEU A 172 -19.63 -5.76 -12.61
C LEU A 172 -21.08 -5.29 -12.69
N ASP A 173 -21.57 -5.05 -13.89
CA ASP A 173 -22.99 -4.85 -14.18
C ASP A 173 -23.67 -6.22 -14.26
N LEU A 174 -24.59 -6.52 -13.35
CA LEU A 174 -25.27 -7.81 -13.30
C LEU A 174 -26.37 -7.95 -14.37
N SER A 175 -26.79 -6.87 -15.01
CA SER A 175 -27.77 -6.94 -16.09
C SER A 175 -27.09 -7.39 -17.37
N THR A 176 -25.95 -6.78 -17.69
CA THR A 176 -25.19 -7.06 -18.93
C THR A 176 -24.10 -8.12 -18.75
N TRP A 177 -23.67 -8.38 -17.51
CA TRP A 177 -22.46 -9.15 -17.18
C TRP A 177 -21.16 -8.54 -17.72
N GLU A 178 -21.15 -7.23 -17.96
CA GLU A 178 -19.96 -6.51 -18.40
C GLU A 178 -19.20 -5.90 -17.22
N PHE A 179 -17.89 -6.14 -17.20
CA PHE A 179 -17.00 -5.43 -16.29
C PHE A 179 -16.77 -3.99 -16.76
N LYS A 180 -16.71 -3.05 -15.81
CA LYS A 180 -16.37 -1.65 -16.04
C LYS A 180 -15.24 -1.26 -15.10
N ARG A 181 -14.19 -0.63 -15.62
CA ARG A 181 -13.09 -0.10 -14.80
C ARG A 181 -13.53 1.21 -14.15
N TYR A 182 -13.44 1.26 -12.82
CA TYR A 182 -13.73 2.47 -12.04
C TYR A 182 -12.52 2.94 -11.20
N TYR A 183 -11.43 2.16 -11.18
CA TYR A 183 -10.15 2.59 -10.63
C TYR A 183 -8.96 2.14 -11.52
N PRO A 184 -7.91 2.96 -11.68
CA PRO A 184 -7.94 4.40 -11.48
C PRO A 184 -8.87 5.07 -12.51
N ASP A 185 -9.70 6.01 -12.05
CA ASP A 185 -10.60 6.82 -12.88
C ASP A 185 -9.90 8.07 -13.45
N LYS A 186 -8.90 8.58 -12.73
CA LYS A 186 -8.19 9.85 -13.00
C LYS A 186 -6.67 9.72 -12.96
N ASP A 187 -6.03 10.66 -13.67
CA ASP A 187 -4.58 10.81 -13.61
C ASP A 187 -4.10 11.15 -12.21
N ILE A 188 -3.05 10.46 -11.76
CA ILE A 188 -2.44 10.74 -10.47
C ILE A 188 -1.74 12.10 -10.51
N VAL A 189 -2.02 12.93 -9.50
CA VAL A 189 -1.42 14.25 -9.35
C VAL A 189 -0.29 14.16 -8.32
N HIS A 190 0.90 14.63 -8.69
CA HIS A 190 2.04 14.66 -7.79
C HIS A 190 1.80 15.61 -6.60
N LYS A 191 2.10 15.16 -5.38
CA LYS A 191 1.90 15.92 -4.14
C LYS A 191 3.14 15.82 -3.25
N SER A 192 3.42 16.89 -2.50
CA SER A 192 4.48 16.87 -1.51
C SER A 192 4.13 15.98 -0.31
N ILE A 193 5.15 15.46 0.37
CA ILE A 193 4.99 14.65 1.59
C ILE A 193 4.18 15.39 2.65
N ASP A 194 4.44 16.67 2.87
CA ASP A 194 3.73 17.48 3.88
C ASP A 194 2.23 17.59 3.57
N PHE A 195 1.88 17.79 2.29
CA PHE A 195 0.49 17.83 1.86
C PHE A 195 -0.19 16.47 2.06
N VAL A 196 0.49 15.39 1.65
CA VAL A 196 -0.02 14.02 1.80
C VAL A 196 -0.26 13.68 3.28
N ILE A 197 0.66 14.02 4.17
CA ILE A 197 0.49 13.78 5.61
C ILE A 197 -0.70 14.53 6.17
N LYS A 198 -0.89 15.80 5.79
CA LYS A 198 -2.02 16.60 6.24
C LYS A 198 -3.36 15.98 5.84
N GLU A 199 -3.46 15.47 4.60
CA GLU A 199 -4.66 14.75 4.13
C GLU A 199 -4.85 13.42 4.86
N LEU A 200 -3.79 12.62 4.98
CA LEU A 200 -3.85 11.32 5.63
C LEU A 200 -4.22 11.43 7.12
N GLU A 201 -3.80 12.48 7.80
CA GLU A 201 -4.15 12.71 9.21
C GLU A 201 -5.64 12.83 9.43
N VAL A 202 -6.36 13.52 8.54
CA VAL A 202 -7.83 13.62 8.62
C VAL A 202 -8.44 12.21 8.60
N TYR A 203 -8.04 11.39 7.63
CA TYR A 203 -8.59 10.04 7.46
C TYR A 203 -8.14 9.05 8.55
N PHE A 204 -6.87 9.13 8.98
CA PHE A 204 -6.34 8.26 10.03
C PHE A 204 -6.99 8.55 11.39
N ASN A 205 -7.32 9.80 11.69
CA ASN A 205 -8.03 10.13 12.93
C ASN A 205 -9.40 9.46 13.01
N GLU A 206 -10.14 9.42 11.90
CA GLU A 206 -11.44 8.76 11.82
C GLU A 206 -11.33 7.23 11.92
N MET A 207 -10.32 6.63 11.27
CA MET A 207 -10.06 5.19 11.43
C MET A 207 -9.61 4.82 12.85
N ILE A 208 -8.79 5.65 13.49
CA ILE A 208 -8.39 5.48 14.90
C ILE A 208 -9.61 5.59 15.81
N LYS A 209 -10.51 6.55 15.56
CA LYS A 209 -11.78 6.71 16.28
C LYS A 209 -12.61 5.42 16.19
N TRP A 210 -12.80 4.89 14.98
CA TRP A 210 -13.54 3.64 14.76
C TRP A 210 -12.92 2.44 15.50
N LEU A 211 -11.60 2.25 15.42
CA LEU A 211 -10.89 1.17 16.13
C LEU A 211 -11.01 1.27 17.66
N LYS A 212 -10.97 2.50 18.20
CA LYS A 212 -11.18 2.74 19.64
C LYS A 212 -12.58 2.33 20.08
N HIS A 213 -13.61 2.57 19.27
CA HIS A 213 -15.00 2.22 19.57
C HIS A 213 -15.33 0.73 19.38
N SER A 214 -14.56 0.01 18.56
CA SER A 214 -14.77 -1.43 18.34
C SER A 214 -14.77 -2.23 19.65
N GLN A 215 -15.71 -3.15 19.83
CA GLN A 215 -15.74 -4.03 21.01
C GLN A 215 -15.00 -5.36 20.78
N LYS A 216 -14.43 -5.56 19.59
CA LYS A 216 -13.68 -6.76 19.21
C LYS A 216 -12.29 -6.73 19.83
N GLU A 217 -11.73 -7.92 20.05
CA GLU A 217 -10.28 -8.07 20.28
C GLU A 217 -9.52 -7.50 19.08
N ILE A 218 -8.43 -6.77 19.32
CA ILE A 218 -7.62 -6.14 18.28
C ILE A 218 -6.22 -6.70 18.36
N ILE A 219 -5.80 -7.36 17.29
CA ILE A 219 -4.43 -7.83 17.11
C ILE A 219 -3.76 -7.10 15.96
N LEU A 220 -2.45 -6.89 16.03
CA LEU A 220 -1.64 -6.31 14.96
C LEU A 220 -0.44 -7.20 14.70
N THR A 221 -0.26 -7.69 13.47
CA THR A 221 0.97 -8.42 13.15
C THR A 221 2.13 -7.46 12.95
N LEU A 222 3.12 -7.57 13.84
CA LEU A 222 4.29 -6.71 13.89
C LEU A 222 5.49 -7.41 13.25
N THR A 223 6.19 -6.66 12.40
CA THR A 223 7.46 -7.06 11.78
C THR A 223 8.49 -5.94 11.99
N GLY A 224 9.74 -6.19 11.61
CA GLY A 224 10.83 -5.24 11.68
C GLY A 224 10.81 -4.17 10.59
N GLY A 225 9.91 -4.28 9.61
CA GLY A 225 9.77 -3.36 8.48
C GLY A 225 9.01 -2.07 8.79
N TYR A 226 8.96 -1.15 7.81
CA TYR A 226 8.25 0.12 7.95
C TYR A 226 6.73 -0.03 8.04
N ASP A 227 6.12 -0.96 7.31
CA ASP A 227 4.66 -1.02 7.13
C ASP A 227 3.93 -1.30 8.45
N SER A 228 4.34 -2.38 9.12
CA SER A 228 3.79 -2.77 10.42
C SER A 228 4.09 -1.74 11.51
N ARG A 229 5.21 -1.02 11.41
CA ARG A 229 5.51 0.11 12.30
C ARG A 229 4.65 1.33 12.05
N VAL A 230 4.26 1.63 10.82
CA VAL A 230 3.27 2.69 10.56
C VAL A 230 1.95 2.31 11.19
N SER A 231 1.47 1.08 10.98
CA SER A 231 0.26 0.59 11.63
C SER A 231 0.36 0.64 13.17
N MET A 232 1.49 0.22 13.74
CA MET A 232 1.74 0.31 15.19
C MET A 232 1.77 1.77 15.67
N ALA A 233 2.40 2.67 14.92
CA ALA A 233 2.44 4.09 15.27
C ALA A 233 1.02 4.68 15.32
N LEU A 234 0.16 4.34 14.35
CA LEU A 234 -1.24 4.77 14.31
C LEU A 234 -2.06 4.22 15.48
N THR A 235 -1.69 3.06 16.04
CA THR A 235 -2.36 2.49 17.22
C THR A 235 -1.82 3.00 18.56
N ASN A 236 -0.78 3.84 18.58
CA ASN A 236 -0.12 4.31 19.82
C ASN A 236 -1.11 4.83 20.89
N SER A 237 -2.09 5.63 20.46
CA SER A 237 -3.07 6.27 21.36
C SER A 237 -4.11 5.32 21.99
N PHE A 238 -4.06 4.04 21.66
CA PHE A 238 -4.86 2.96 22.26
C PHE A 238 -4.07 1.64 22.30
N SER A 239 -2.74 1.73 22.40
CA SER A 239 -1.84 0.57 22.32
C SER A 239 -2.11 -0.47 23.42
N GLU A 240 -2.69 -0.07 24.55
CA GLU A 240 -3.12 -0.94 25.64
C GLU A 240 -4.26 -1.90 25.26
N LYS A 241 -5.03 -1.57 24.21
CA LYS A 241 -6.11 -2.40 23.67
C LYS A 241 -5.62 -3.32 22.54
N VAL A 242 -4.40 -3.11 22.04
CA VAL A 242 -3.86 -3.84 20.90
C VAL A 242 -2.84 -4.87 21.39
N GLU A 243 -3.04 -6.13 21.01
CA GLU A 243 -1.97 -7.11 21.09
C GLU A 243 -1.14 -7.07 19.81
N TYR A 244 0.16 -6.86 19.97
CA TYR A 244 1.11 -6.95 18.87
C TYR A 244 1.61 -8.39 18.77
N ILE A 245 1.52 -9.02 17.61
CA ILE A 245 1.91 -10.43 17.43
C ILE A 245 3.00 -10.54 16.36
N THR A 246 4.07 -11.27 16.65
CA THR A 246 5.11 -11.63 15.69
C THR A 246 5.19 -13.15 15.55
N TYR A 247 5.04 -13.65 14.33
CA TYR A 247 5.12 -15.07 14.02
C TYR A 247 6.54 -15.49 13.67
N LEU A 248 6.98 -16.64 14.19
CA LEU A 248 8.21 -17.30 13.79
C LEU A 248 7.88 -18.37 12.75
N HIS A 249 8.71 -18.44 11.70
CA HIS A 249 8.45 -19.36 10.60
C HIS A 249 8.65 -20.82 11.04
N PRO A 250 7.70 -21.72 10.71
CA PRO A 250 7.86 -23.14 11.02
C PRO A 250 9.03 -23.70 10.21
N ASN A 251 10.10 -24.15 10.87
CA ASN A 251 11.33 -24.67 10.26
C ASN A 251 12.28 -23.65 9.60
N LEU A 252 12.89 -22.77 10.39
CA LEU A 252 13.97 -21.87 9.96
C LEU A 252 15.09 -22.57 9.17
N ALA A 253 15.43 -23.82 9.53
CA ALA A 253 16.49 -24.60 8.86
C ALA A 253 16.22 -24.92 7.37
N ARG A 254 14.96 -24.80 6.89
CA ARG A 254 14.60 -25.03 5.49
C ARG A 254 14.67 -23.77 4.64
N LEU A 255 14.89 -22.62 5.26
CA LEU A 255 15.02 -21.34 4.58
C LEU A 255 16.44 -21.15 4.05
N SER A 256 16.59 -20.33 3.01
CA SER A 256 17.90 -19.87 2.57
C SER A 256 18.59 -19.06 3.67
N GLU A 257 19.92 -19.03 3.68
CA GLU A 257 20.71 -18.26 4.66
C GLU A 257 20.25 -16.80 4.77
N ARG A 258 20.03 -16.15 3.61
CA ARG A 258 19.49 -14.78 3.56
C ARG A 258 18.11 -14.67 4.20
N ALA A 259 17.24 -15.65 4.00
CA ALA A 259 15.92 -15.64 4.61
C ALA A 259 16.01 -15.84 6.13
N GLN A 260 16.89 -16.73 6.62
CA GLN A 260 17.16 -16.89 8.05
C GLN A 260 17.67 -15.58 8.67
N GLU A 261 18.61 -14.91 8.03
CA GLU A 261 19.13 -13.61 8.49
C GLU A 261 18.02 -12.55 8.60
N ILE A 262 17.14 -12.47 7.59
CA ILE A 262 15.98 -11.57 7.62
C ILE A 262 15.08 -11.87 8.81
N TYR A 263 14.77 -13.14 9.07
CA TYR A 263 13.95 -13.53 10.23
C TYR A 263 14.62 -13.18 11.55
N ASP A 264 15.92 -13.43 11.69
CA ASP A 264 16.66 -13.10 12.91
C ASP A 264 16.69 -11.58 13.18
N ILE A 265 16.81 -10.78 12.11
CA ILE A 265 16.71 -9.32 12.20
C ILE A 265 15.31 -8.92 12.66
N ASP A 266 14.27 -9.50 12.06
CA ASP A 266 12.86 -9.21 12.39
C ASP A 266 12.55 -9.52 13.87
N MET A 267 12.98 -10.70 14.35
CA MET A 267 12.85 -11.10 15.75
C MET A 267 13.56 -10.16 16.71
N PHE A 268 14.81 -9.78 16.39
CA PHE A 268 15.57 -8.85 17.21
C PHE A 268 14.83 -7.52 17.36
N ILE A 269 14.37 -6.97 16.23
CA ILE A 269 13.70 -5.69 16.18
C ILE A 269 12.38 -5.73 16.94
N THR A 270 11.51 -6.70 16.64
CA THR A 270 10.17 -6.77 17.25
C THR A 270 10.25 -7.03 18.74
N LYS A 271 11.18 -7.89 19.19
CA LYS A 271 11.48 -8.07 20.61
C LYS A 271 11.99 -6.79 21.28
N ALA A 272 12.87 -6.05 20.61
CA ALA A 272 13.36 -4.76 21.11
C ALA A 272 12.22 -3.73 21.21
N ILE A 273 11.31 -3.69 20.24
CA ILE A 273 10.11 -2.85 20.28
C ILE A 273 9.24 -3.24 21.48
N GLY A 274 8.88 -4.52 21.61
CA GLY A 274 8.07 -5.02 22.71
C GLY A 274 8.65 -4.69 24.09
N THR A 275 9.94 -4.95 24.26
CA THR A 275 10.64 -4.73 25.54
C THR A 275 10.82 -3.25 25.87
N ASN A 276 11.32 -2.44 24.91
CA ASN A 276 11.68 -1.05 25.18
C ASN A 276 10.47 -0.12 25.27
N LEU A 277 9.37 -0.44 24.56
CA LEU A 277 8.14 0.34 24.60
C LEU A 277 7.12 -0.19 25.60
N ASN A 278 7.39 -1.35 26.22
CA ASN A 278 6.52 -2.00 27.20
C ASN A 278 5.08 -2.18 26.70
N VAL A 279 4.94 -2.70 25.48
CA VAL A 279 3.64 -2.98 24.84
C VAL A 279 3.26 -4.45 25.00
N ASN A 280 1.97 -4.77 24.83
CA ASN A 280 1.49 -6.15 24.82
C ASN A 280 1.97 -6.88 23.56
N HIS A 281 3.16 -7.46 23.60
CA HIS A 281 3.80 -8.12 22.46
C HIS A 281 3.94 -9.63 22.70
N THR A 282 3.33 -10.40 21.80
CA THR A 282 3.38 -11.87 21.78
C THR A 282 4.25 -12.33 20.62
N MET A 283 5.23 -13.19 20.91
CA MET A 283 5.96 -13.95 19.90
C MET A 283 5.45 -15.38 19.87
N VAL A 284 5.14 -15.90 18.68
CA VAL A 284 4.54 -17.22 18.50
C VAL A 284 5.39 -18.05 17.55
N ASP A 285 5.80 -19.25 17.98
CA ASP A 285 6.42 -20.22 17.08
C ASP A 285 5.34 -21.02 16.35
N LEU A 286 5.19 -20.79 15.05
CA LEU A 286 4.20 -21.51 14.24
C LEU A 286 4.59 -22.96 13.97
N ALA A 287 5.81 -23.39 14.31
CA ALA A 287 6.21 -24.80 14.23
C ALA A 287 5.37 -25.70 15.16
N ASP A 288 4.82 -25.14 16.23
CA ASP A 288 4.05 -25.87 17.23
C ASP A 288 2.59 -26.12 16.80
N TYR A 289 2.14 -25.49 15.71
CA TYR A 289 0.74 -25.49 15.26
C TYR A 289 0.62 -26.00 13.83
N ASN A 290 -0.40 -26.81 13.58
CA ASN A 290 -0.82 -27.21 12.23
C ASN A 290 -2.15 -27.95 12.31
N LEU A 291 -3.09 -27.63 11.41
CA LEU A 291 -4.35 -28.34 11.30
C LEU A 291 -4.15 -29.86 11.15
N GLN A 292 -5.00 -30.64 11.83
CA GLN A 292 -4.98 -32.11 11.77
C GLN A 292 -6.34 -32.68 11.36
N GLY A 293 -6.35 -33.96 11.00
CA GLY A 293 -7.57 -34.75 10.79
C GLY A 293 -8.58 -34.11 9.82
N ASN A 294 -9.83 -34.01 10.26
CA ASN A 294 -10.94 -33.51 9.45
C ASN A 294 -10.83 -32.01 9.13
N GLU A 295 -10.30 -31.20 10.05
CA GLU A 295 -10.13 -29.76 9.81
C GLU A 295 -9.17 -29.51 8.65
N ARG A 296 -8.02 -30.21 8.66
CA ARG A 296 -7.06 -30.13 7.56
C ARG A 296 -7.65 -30.60 6.23
N LYS A 297 -8.44 -31.68 6.26
CA LYS A 297 -9.09 -32.22 5.06
C LYS A 297 -10.12 -31.23 4.50
N ASN A 298 -10.94 -30.63 5.36
CA ASN A 298 -11.90 -29.60 4.96
C ASN A 298 -11.16 -28.39 4.38
N ALA A 299 -10.16 -27.85 5.09
CA ALA A 299 -9.38 -26.70 4.62
C ALA A 299 -8.75 -26.93 3.24
N LEU A 300 -8.16 -28.10 2.97
CA LEU A 300 -7.62 -28.44 1.64
C LEU A 300 -8.69 -28.56 0.55
N GLN A 301 -9.92 -28.91 0.92
CA GLN A 301 -11.03 -29.03 0.01
C GLN A 301 -11.66 -27.68 -0.29
N THR A 302 -11.75 -26.78 0.70
CA THR A 302 -12.49 -25.52 0.59
C THR A 302 -11.61 -24.35 0.18
N LEU A 303 -10.37 -24.27 0.69
CA LEU A 303 -9.47 -23.15 0.46
C LEU A 303 -8.60 -23.36 -0.80
N GLN A 304 -8.24 -22.25 -1.44
CA GLN A 304 -7.38 -22.28 -2.63
C GLN A 304 -5.88 -22.41 -2.30
N THR A 305 -5.50 -22.09 -1.06
CA THR A 305 -4.12 -22.14 -0.59
C THR A 305 -4.02 -22.85 0.77
N ALA A 306 -2.80 -23.12 1.20
CA ALA A 306 -2.50 -23.67 2.51
C ALA A 306 -1.41 -22.86 3.23
N HIS A 307 -1.44 -21.54 3.05
CA HIS A 307 -0.38 -20.64 3.52
C HIS A 307 -0.38 -20.48 5.04
N SER A 308 -1.56 -20.53 5.65
CA SER A 308 -1.82 -20.11 7.03
C SER A 308 -2.33 -21.26 7.88
N PHE A 309 -2.16 -22.53 7.49
CA PHE A 309 -2.71 -23.67 8.27
C PHE A 309 -2.24 -23.67 9.74
N SER A 310 -0.98 -23.35 10.00
CA SER A 310 -0.48 -23.17 11.37
C SER A 310 -1.15 -21.99 12.09
N LEU A 311 -1.44 -20.91 11.38
CA LEU A 311 -2.15 -19.75 11.93
C LEU A 311 -3.62 -20.06 12.21
N ILE A 312 -4.30 -20.81 11.34
CA ILE A 312 -5.68 -21.25 11.58
C ILE A 312 -5.73 -22.05 12.87
N ASP A 313 -4.85 -23.04 13.03
CA ASP A 313 -4.77 -23.85 14.23
C ASP A 313 -4.50 -23.00 15.48
N TYR A 314 -3.52 -22.09 15.41
CA TYR A 314 -3.24 -21.16 16.50
C TYR A 314 -4.44 -20.28 16.86
N PHE A 315 -5.09 -19.63 15.90
CA PHE A 315 -6.19 -18.72 16.19
C PHE A 315 -7.46 -19.43 16.64
N ARG A 316 -7.77 -20.57 16.03
CA ARG A 316 -8.99 -21.34 16.32
C ARG A 316 -8.86 -22.14 17.61
N ASN A 317 -7.79 -22.91 17.75
CA ASN A 317 -7.70 -23.93 18.78
C ASN A 317 -7.00 -23.42 20.04
N GLU A 318 -5.94 -22.61 19.90
CA GLU A 318 -5.21 -22.03 21.03
C GLU A 318 -5.86 -20.72 21.50
N ARG A 319 -6.01 -19.74 20.61
CA ARG A 319 -6.55 -18.40 20.95
C ARG A 319 -8.07 -18.35 21.06
N LYS A 320 -8.76 -19.21 20.31
CA LYS A 320 -10.23 -19.27 20.23
C LYS A 320 -10.85 -17.94 19.83
N PHE A 321 -10.20 -17.24 18.91
CA PHE A 321 -10.73 -16.00 18.38
C PHE A 321 -12.03 -16.25 17.62
N ASN A 322 -12.93 -15.29 17.74
CA ASN A 322 -14.18 -15.22 17.00
C ASN A 322 -14.30 -13.83 16.41
N LYS A 323 -13.99 -13.69 15.12
CA LYS A 323 -13.97 -12.42 14.40
C LYS A 323 -13.18 -11.30 15.08
N ALA A 324 -12.00 -11.62 15.63
CA ALA A 324 -11.09 -10.59 16.15
C ALA A 324 -10.62 -9.69 15.00
N LEU A 325 -10.45 -8.39 15.26
CA LEU A 325 -9.92 -7.47 14.25
C LEU A 325 -8.41 -7.63 14.13
N HIS A 326 -7.96 -8.02 12.94
CA HIS A 326 -6.55 -8.19 12.65
C HIS A 326 -6.02 -7.04 11.80
N ILE A 327 -5.28 -6.13 12.43
CA ILE A 327 -4.57 -5.06 11.74
C ILE A 327 -3.36 -5.65 10.99
N LYS A 328 -3.45 -5.65 9.66
CA LYS A 328 -2.38 -6.04 8.73
C LYS A 328 -1.82 -4.81 8.01
N SER A 329 -0.66 -4.99 7.40
CA SER A 329 0.06 -3.89 6.74
C SER A 329 0.49 -4.23 5.30
N THR A 330 -0.20 -5.17 4.64
CA THR A 330 0.19 -5.71 3.33
C THR A 330 -0.02 -4.73 2.16
N VAL A 331 -1.07 -3.89 2.21
CA VAL A 331 -1.37 -2.90 1.14
C VAL A 331 -0.43 -1.69 1.17
N TYR A 332 0.36 -1.48 2.23
CA TYR A 332 1.39 -0.43 2.26
C TYR A 332 2.49 -0.62 1.21
N GLY A 333 2.60 -1.80 0.56
CA GLY A 333 3.47 -1.97 -0.60
C GLY A 333 3.20 -0.95 -1.73
N MET A 334 1.95 -0.48 -1.85
CA MET A 334 1.51 0.45 -2.89
C MET A 334 2.23 1.82 -2.84
N GLY A 335 2.76 2.22 -1.69
CA GLY A 335 3.43 3.51 -1.48
C GLY A 335 4.97 3.49 -1.61
N LYS A 336 5.58 2.38 -2.03
CA LYS A 336 7.06 2.22 -2.00
C LYS A 336 7.77 2.27 -3.35
N SER A 337 7.06 2.05 -4.45
CA SER A 337 7.64 1.94 -5.79
C SER A 337 8.80 0.92 -5.88
N ASP A 338 8.60 -0.28 -5.33
CA ASP A 338 9.63 -1.34 -5.25
C ASP A 338 9.90 -2.07 -6.60
N PHE A 339 9.42 -1.53 -7.73
CA PHE A 339 9.64 -2.10 -9.06
C PHE A 339 11.11 -1.95 -9.54
N PRO A 340 11.58 -2.85 -10.42
CA PRO A 340 12.98 -2.88 -10.89
C PRO A 340 13.42 -1.59 -11.59
N LEU A 341 14.48 -0.97 -11.08
CA LEU A 341 15.01 0.30 -11.59
C LEU A 341 15.60 0.24 -13.01
N LYS A 342 15.96 -0.95 -13.50
CA LYS A 342 16.61 -1.13 -14.81
C LYS A 342 15.61 -1.25 -15.97
N LYS A 343 14.30 -1.28 -15.70
CA LYS A 343 13.24 -1.44 -16.71
C LYS A 343 12.65 -0.09 -17.10
N ASN A 344 11.79 -0.05 -18.12
CA ASN A 344 11.04 1.17 -18.47
C ASN A 344 10.13 1.59 -17.31
N HIS A 345 10.27 2.82 -16.78
CA HIS A 345 9.46 3.32 -15.65
C HIS A 345 8.12 3.93 -16.09
N ASN A 346 7.85 3.97 -17.39
CA ASN A 346 6.56 4.35 -17.94
C ASN A 346 6.14 3.33 -19.02
N PRO A 347 5.92 2.06 -18.65
CA PRO A 347 5.49 1.03 -19.59
C PRO A 347 4.09 1.38 -20.14
N ALA A 348 4.01 1.60 -21.45
CA ALA A 348 2.80 2.05 -22.12
C ALA A 348 2.23 1.01 -23.08
N THR A 349 3.07 0.10 -23.62
CA THR A 349 2.63 -0.98 -24.51
C THR A 349 2.47 -2.31 -23.77
N TYR A 350 1.72 -3.25 -24.33
CA TYR A 350 1.59 -4.60 -23.75
C TYR A 350 2.93 -5.32 -23.55
N GLU A 351 3.87 -5.14 -24.48
CA GLU A 351 5.20 -5.75 -24.39
C GLU A 351 5.99 -5.23 -23.18
N GLU A 352 5.91 -3.93 -22.93
CA GLU A 352 6.54 -3.29 -21.77
C GLU A 352 5.81 -3.62 -20.46
N MET A 353 4.48 -3.80 -20.49
CA MET A 353 3.71 -4.23 -19.34
C MET A 353 4.07 -5.66 -18.90
N ASN A 354 4.29 -6.56 -19.86
CA ASN A 354 4.66 -7.97 -19.58
C ASN A 354 5.92 -8.08 -18.72
N ASP A 355 6.81 -7.10 -18.83
CA ASP A 355 8.06 -7.01 -18.09
C ASP A 355 7.85 -6.86 -16.56
N PHE A 356 6.65 -6.47 -16.12
CA PHE A 356 6.31 -6.25 -14.72
C PHE A 356 5.37 -7.31 -14.13
N ILE A 357 4.98 -8.31 -14.93
CA ILE A 357 4.26 -9.49 -14.44
C ILE A 357 5.17 -10.23 -13.46
N HIS A 358 4.63 -10.52 -12.27
CA HIS A 358 5.31 -11.25 -11.22
C HIS A 358 4.31 -12.09 -10.42
N GLY A 359 4.81 -13.02 -9.60
CA GLY A 359 3.96 -13.94 -8.85
C GLY A 359 3.35 -15.07 -9.69
N VAL A 360 3.85 -15.27 -10.91
CA VAL A 360 3.50 -16.40 -11.79
C VAL A 360 4.55 -17.50 -11.64
N SER A 361 4.13 -18.76 -11.68
CA SER A 361 5.05 -19.91 -11.55
C SER A 361 6.06 -19.98 -12.71
N LYS A 362 7.25 -20.54 -12.47
CA LYS A 362 8.26 -20.70 -13.54
C LYS A 362 7.79 -21.68 -14.62
N GLU A 363 6.89 -22.59 -14.25
CA GLU A 363 6.31 -23.61 -15.09
C GLU A 363 5.25 -23.00 -16.01
N ALA A 364 4.40 -22.11 -15.50
CA ALA A 364 3.40 -21.39 -16.29
C ALA A 364 4.05 -20.54 -17.40
N VAL A 365 5.15 -19.84 -17.10
CA VAL A 365 5.87 -19.00 -18.06
C VAL A 365 6.45 -19.81 -19.25
N LYS A 366 6.67 -21.11 -19.07
CA LYS A 366 7.20 -21.99 -20.11
C LYS A 366 6.14 -22.54 -21.06
N PHE A 367 4.86 -22.23 -20.84
CA PHE A 367 3.79 -22.76 -21.68
C PHE A 367 3.89 -22.20 -23.10
N PRO A 368 3.70 -23.02 -24.15
CA PRO A 368 3.77 -22.56 -25.53
C PRO A 368 2.79 -21.41 -25.85
N ASN A 369 1.64 -21.40 -25.17
CA ASN A 369 0.59 -20.39 -25.31
C ASN A 369 0.60 -19.33 -24.19
N TYR A 370 1.72 -19.15 -23.46
CA TYR A 370 1.80 -18.20 -22.35
C TYR A 370 1.40 -16.77 -22.75
N ASN A 371 1.81 -16.31 -23.94
CA ASN A 371 1.43 -14.99 -24.44
C ASN A 371 -0.08 -14.85 -24.65
N ASP A 372 -0.77 -15.91 -25.04
CA ASP A 372 -2.23 -15.88 -25.20
C ASP A 372 -2.92 -15.87 -23.83
N ILE A 373 -2.38 -16.61 -22.85
CA ILE A 373 -2.84 -16.55 -21.46
C ILE A 373 -2.76 -15.12 -20.90
N VAL A 374 -1.64 -14.43 -21.15
CA VAL A 374 -1.45 -13.04 -20.72
C VAL A 374 -2.42 -12.09 -21.43
N LYS A 375 -2.65 -12.26 -22.74
CA LYS A 375 -3.63 -11.45 -23.48
C LYS A 375 -5.05 -11.65 -22.97
N GLU A 376 -5.45 -12.89 -22.69
CA GLU A 376 -6.77 -13.17 -22.13
C GLU A 376 -6.92 -12.62 -20.72
N TYR A 377 -5.86 -12.65 -19.90
CA TYR A 377 -5.84 -11.95 -18.62
C TYR A 377 -6.05 -10.44 -18.80
N TYR A 378 -5.32 -9.80 -19.71
CA TYR A 378 -5.49 -8.36 -19.99
C TYR A 378 -6.91 -8.02 -20.46
N LYS A 379 -7.49 -8.86 -21.32
CA LYS A 379 -8.85 -8.68 -21.80
C LYS A 379 -9.87 -8.76 -20.66
N ARG A 380 -9.84 -9.82 -19.84
CA ARG A 380 -10.76 -9.99 -18.71
C ARG A 380 -10.64 -8.87 -17.67
N ASN A 381 -9.41 -8.39 -17.44
CA ASN A 381 -9.12 -7.40 -16.42
C ASN A 381 -9.13 -5.96 -16.95
N LEU A 382 -9.51 -5.76 -18.22
CA LEU A 382 -9.52 -4.45 -18.88
C LEU A 382 -8.18 -3.70 -18.73
N HIS A 383 -7.06 -4.43 -18.87
CA HIS A 383 -5.75 -3.82 -18.98
C HIS A 383 -5.58 -3.35 -20.42
N SER A 384 -5.49 -2.04 -20.61
CA SER A 384 -5.19 -1.40 -21.88
C SER A 384 -3.93 -0.54 -21.77
N GLU A 385 -3.40 -0.10 -22.91
CA GLU A 385 -2.36 0.93 -22.93
C GLU A 385 -2.80 2.17 -22.12
N GLY A 386 -1.91 2.68 -21.27
CA GLY A 386 -2.20 3.82 -20.40
C GLY A 386 -3.13 3.54 -19.19
N VAL A 387 -3.45 2.28 -18.87
CA VAL A 387 -4.34 1.92 -17.75
C VAL A 387 -3.95 2.54 -16.40
N GLY A 388 -2.66 2.83 -16.19
CA GLY A 388 -2.17 3.40 -14.93
C GLY A 388 -2.59 4.83 -14.64
N LYS A 389 -3.01 5.61 -15.65
CA LYS A 389 -3.39 7.03 -15.46
C LYS A 389 -2.31 7.81 -14.68
N GLY A 390 -1.09 7.82 -15.22
CA GLY A 390 0.10 8.39 -14.58
C GLY A 390 0.76 7.55 -13.47
N ARG A 391 0.13 6.46 -13.02
CA ARG A 391 0.75 5.47 -12.11
C ARG A 391 1.60 4.48 -12.90
N HIS A 392 2.60 3.90 -12.25
CA HIS A 392 3.42 2.87 -12.88
C HIS A 392 2.62 1.57 -13.03
N TYR A 393 2.67 0.89 -14.19
CA TYR A 393 1.87 -0.33 -14.43
C TYR A 393 2.07 -1.42 -13.37
N PHE A 394 3.31 -1.64 -12.92
CA PHE A 394 3.60 -2.54 -11.79
C PHE A 394 2.68 -2.31 -10.58
N GLU A 395 2.32 -1.06 -10.28
CA GLU A 395 1.48 -0.72 -9.14
C GLU A 395 0.04 -1.19 -9.38
N ILE A 396 -0.48 -0.98 -10.60
CA ILE A 396 -1.80 -1.50 -11.02
C ILE A 396 -1.81 -3.03 -10.96
N PHE A 397 -0.84 -3.67 -11.60
CA PHE A 397 -0.73 -5.13 -11.60
C PHE A 397 -0.55 -5.69 -10.18
N HIS A 398 0.20 -5.01 -9.31
CA HIS A 398 0.38 -5.43 -7.92
C HIS A 398 -0.92 -5.34 -7.12
N LEU A 399 -1.69 -4.26 -7.26
CA LEU A 399 -2.99 -4.14 -6.61
C LEU A 399 -3.94 -5.25 -7.10
N GLU A 400 -4.03 -5.45 -8.40
CA GLU A 400 -5.06 -6.31 -9.00
C GLU A 400 -4.69 -7.80 -8.91
N SER A 401 -3.43 -8.16 -9.15
CA SER A 401 -2.97 -9.55 -9.19
C SER A 401 -2.35 -10.03 -7.87
N ARG A 402 -1.70 -9.16 -7.09
CA ARG A 402 -1.11 -9.58 -5.80
C ARG A 402 -2.05 -9.33 -4.64
N MET A 403 -2.61 -8.14 -4.50
CA MET A 403 -3.52 -7.85 -3.38
C MET A 403 -4.89 -8.49 -3.65
N GLY A 404 -5.51 -8.18 -4.79
CA GLY A 404 -6.83 -8.69 -5.18
C GLY A 404 -6.94 -10.21 -5.29
N ASN A 405 -5.88 -10.90 -5.72
CA ASN A 405 -5.97 -12.33 -6.03
C ASN A 405 -5.17 -13.25 -5.11
N TRP A 406 -3.94 -12.91 -4.74
CA TRP A 406 -3.13 -13.76 -3.86
C TRP A 406 -3.41 -13.46 -2.40
N HIS A 407 -3.40 -12.18 -2.01
CA HIS A 407 -3.58 -11.80 -0.61
C HIS A 407 -5.00 -12.10 -0.13
N SER A 408 -6.04 -11.82 -0.92
CA SER A 408 -7.43 -12.18 -0.60
C SER A 408 -7.60 -13.67 -0.28
N ASN A 409 -6.98 -14.56 -1.05
CA ASN A 409 -6.99 -16.00 -0.74
C ASN A 409 -6.31 -16.32 0.59
N VAL A 410 -5.22 -15.62 0.94
CA VAL A 410 -4.52 -15.83 2.22
C VAL A 410 -5.35 -15.30 3.38
N THR A 411 -6.05 -14.17 3.22
CA THR A 411 -6.95 -13.63 4.25
C THR A 411 -8.15 -14.55 4.48
N GLN A 412 -8.68 -15.17 3.41
CA GLN A 412 -9.78 -16.14 3.47
C GLN A 412 -9.54 -17.28 4.46
N GLU A 413 -8.29 -17.74 4.57
CA GLU A 413 -7.94 -18.93 5.35
C GLU A 413 -8.29 -18.77 6.83
N THR A 414 -8.41 -17.54 7.34
CA THR A 414 -8.69 -17.21 8.75
C THR A 414 -10.06 -16.57 8.98
N ASP A 415 -10.97 -16.58 7.99
CA ASP A 415 -12.23 -15.81 8.03
C ASP A 415 -13.20 -16.12 9.17
N PRO A 416 -13.27 -17.32 9.75
CA PRO A 416 -14.09 -17.54 10.94
C PRO A 416 -13.49 -16.87 12.19
N GLU A 417 -12.16 -16.79 12.26
CA GLU A 417 -11.44 -16.32 13.46
C GLU A 417 -11.14 -14.81 13.40
N LEU A 418 -10.84 -14.28 12.21
CA LEU A 418 -10.26 -12.96 12.03
C LEU A 418 -10.99 -12.13 10.96
N LEU A 419 -11.13 -10.85 11.25
CA LEU A 419 -11.54 -9.83 10.30
C LEU A 419 -10.37 -8.88 10.05
N ASP A 420 -9.78 -8.99 8.86
CA ASP A 420 -8.66 -8.14 8.50
C ASP A 420 -9.06 -6.67 8.37
N PHE A 421 -8.22 -5.80 8.92
CA PHE A 421 -8.27 -4.35 8.79
C PHE A 421 -6.93 -3.84 8.29
N ILE A 422 -6.94 -2.94 7.30
CA ILE A 422 -5.73 -2.32 6.79
C ILE A 422 -6.02 -0.83 6.59
N PHE A 423 -5.31 0.02 7.35
CA PHE A 423 -5.47 1.48 7.33
C PHE A 423 -5.45 2.11 5.93
N VAL A 424 -4.74 1.48 4.99
CA VAL A 424 -4.55 2.01 3.64
C VAL A 424 -5.38 1.28 2.57
N ASN A 425 -6.31 0.41 2.96
CA ASN A 425 -7.23 -0.27 2.04
C ASN A 425 -8.39 0.63 1.58
N THR A 426 -8.05 1.77 0.98
CA THR A 426 -9.00 2.74 0.46
C THR A 426 -8.39 3.43 -0.75
N ARG A 427 -9.14 3.54 -1.87
CA ARG A 427 -8.62 4.08 -3.13
C ARG A 427 -8.08 5.50 -2.95
N ARG A 428 -8.77 6.36 -2.20
CA ARG A 428 -8.29 7.70 -1.84
C ARG A 428 -6.93 7.69 -1.13
N ILE A 429 -6.73 6.75 -0.21
CA ILE A 429 -5.48 6.65 0.54
C ILE A 429 -4.38 6.07 -0.35
N ILE A 430 -4.67 5.07 -1.18
CA ILE A 430 -3.72 4.52 -2.16
C ILE A 430 -3.23 5.63 -3.11
N ASP A 431 -4.13 6.48 -3.61
CA ASP A 431 -3.76 7.66 -4.40
C ASP A 431 -2.81 8.60 -3.67
N LEU A 432 -3.08 8.86 -2.39
CA LEU A 432 -2.21 9.69 -1.55
C LEU A 432 -0.85 9.04 -1.33
N LEU A 433 -0.78 7.73 -1.11
CA LEU A 433 0.48 6.99 -0.99
C LEU A 433 1.30 6.98 -2.27
N GLN A 434 0.64 7.03 -3.43
CA GLN A 434 1.28 7.00 -4.74
C GLN A 434 1.64 8.39 -5.30
N SER A 435 1.06 9.45 -4.74
CA SER A 435 1.24 10.82 -5.21
C SER A 435 2.63 11.45 -4.97
N PRO A 436 3.44 11.06 -3.95
CA PRO A 436 4.82 11.54 -3.85
C PRO A 436 5.68 11.00 -4.98
N SER A 437 6.82 11.64 -5.21
CA SER A 437 7.75 11.21 -6.25
C SER A 437 8.17 9.76 -6.04
N ILE A 438 8.45 9.03 -7.15
CA ILE A 438 8.96 7.64 -7.11
C ILE A 438 10.13 7.52 -6.13
N GLN A 439 10.99 8.53 -6.06
CA GLN A 439 12.16 8.51 -5.20
C GLN A 439 11.83 8.71 -3.72
N GLU A 440 10.93 9.63 -3.36
CA GLU A 440 10.47 9.79 -1.97
C GLU A 440 9.79 8.50 -1.47
N ARG A 441 9.03 7.83 -2.35
CA ARG A 441 8.42 6.52 -2.11
C ARG A 441 9.46 5.44 -1.88
N LYS A 442 10.47 5.34 -2.75
CA LYS A 442 11.61 4.41 -2.59
C LYS A 442 12.46 4.68 -1.35
N ASP A 443 12.59 5.95 -0.94
CA ASP A 443 13.30 6.36 0.28
C ASP A 443 12.45 6.17 1.55
N LYS A 444 11.18 5.76 1.39
CA LYS A 444 10.17 5.59 2.44
C LYS A 444 9.97 6.85 3.27
N VAL A 445 10.08 8.03 2.65
CA VAL A 445 10.00 9.32 3.34
C VAL A 445 8.66 9.43 4.07
N LEU A 446 7.55 9.16 3.38
CA LEU A 446 6.21 9.22 3.97
C LEU A 446 6.08 8.33 5.21
N TYR A 447 6.55 7.08 5.15
CA TYR A 447 6.44 6.14 6.27
C TYR A 447 7.29 6.55 7.47
N LYS A 448 8.52 7.01 7.23
CA LYS A 448 9.37 7.55 8.30
C LYS A 448 8.70 8.76 8.95
N THR A 449 8.13 9.66 8.17
CA THR A 449 7.47 10.86 8.71
C THR A 449 6.19 10.51 9.49
N LEU A 450 5.40 9.55 9.01
CA LEU A 450 4.23 9.05 9.76
C LEU A 450 4.65 8.41 11.09
N ILE A 451 5.66 7.54 11.11
CA ILE A 451 6.16 6.96 12.36
C ILE A 451 6.69 8.05 13.29
N ASN A 452 7.47 9.01 12.78
CA ASN A 452 7.99 10.12 13.57
C ASN A 452 6.88 10.96 14.20
N LYS A 453 5.77 11.15 13.48
CA LYS A 453 4.62 11.91 13.95
C LYS A 453 3.83 11.18 15.03
N TYR A 454 3.50 9.90 14.82
CA TYR A 454 2.58 9.18 15.68
C TYR A 454 3.27 8.40 16.82
N TRP A 455 4.48 7.89 16.60
CA TRP A 455 5.26 7.17 17.62
C TRP A 455 6.77 7.21 17.32
N PRO A 456 7.44 8.36 17.53
CA PRO A 456 8.84 8.55 17.13
C PRO A 456 9.83 7.57 17.76
N ALA A 457 9.51 7.03 18.94
CA ALA A 457 10.30 6.02 19.63
C ALA A 457 10.59 4.78 18.75
N LEU A 458 9.69 4.43 17.83
CA LEU A 458 9.87 3.32 16.90
C LEU A 458 11.02 3.52 15.91
N LEU A 459 11.52 4.74 15.72
CA LEU A 459 12.64 5.03 14.82
C LEU A 459 14.01 4.91 15.48
N PHE A 460 14.07 4.82 16.82
CA PHE A 460 15.32 4.57 17.54
C PHE A 460 15.81 3.12 17.39
N ILE A 461 14.96 2.23 16.89
CA ILE A 461 15.27 0.83 16.62
C ILE A 461 15.47 0.66 15.11
N GLY A 462 16.60 0.06 14.71
CA GLY A 462 16.99 -0.19 13.32
C GLY A 462 15.87 -0.82 12.51
N VAL A 463 15.72 -0.43 11.25
CA VAL A 463 14.72 -1.00 10.33
C VAL A 463 15.39 -1.98 9.41
N ASN A 464 14.98 -3.25 9.49
CA ASN A 464 15.63 -4.36 8.78
C ASN A 464 17.15 -4.44 9.03
N GLU A 465 17.61 -3.99 10.20
CA GLU A 465 19.00 -4.10 10.67
C GLU A 465 19.04 -4.25 12.21
N LYS A 466 20.01 -5.01 12.74
CA LYS A 466 20.17 -5.24 14.18
C LYS A 466 20.87 -4.07 14.88
N THR A 467 20.22 -2.91 14.89
CA THR A 467 20.76 -1.68 15.51
C THR A 467 19.75 -1.09 16.50
N ILE A 468 20.25 -0.55 17.60
CA ILE A 468 19.48 0.23 18.59
C ILE A 468 20.20 1.58 18.74
N ASN A 469 19.45 2.65 19.01
CA ASN A 469 19.91 4.04 19.00
C ASN A 469 20.30 4.51 17.60
N VAL A 470 19.39 4.32 16.65
CA VAL A 470 19.57 4.86 15.30
C VAL A 470 19.56 6.38 15.36
N ASP A 471 20.60 6.98 14.80
CA ASP A 471 20.72 8.41 14.63
C ASP A 471 19.70 8.91 13.59
N TYR A 472 18.91 9.92 13.94
CA TYR A 472 17.89 10.52 13.07
C TYR A 472 18.48 11.02 11.74
N ASP A 473 19.75 11.44 11.75
CA ASP A 473 20.46 11.86 10.55
C ASP A 473 20.75 10.67 9.61
N LYS A 474 20.94 9.46 10.14
CA LYS A 474 21.17 8.24 9.33
C LYS A 474 19.90 7.71 8.66
N ILE A 475 18.73 7.93 9.25
CA ILE A 475 17.43 7.56 8.64
C ILE A 475 16.92 8.61 7.65
N GLY A 476 17.55 9.79 7.63
CA GLY A 476 17.30 10.81 6.64
C GLY A 476 16.00 11.58 6.86
N LEU A 477 15.55 11.71 8.11
CA LEU A 477 14.38 12.51 8.47
C LEU A 477 14.64 14.02 8.39
N THR A 478 15.89 14.42 8.49
CA THR A 478 16.36 15.80 8.25
C THR A 478 16.58 16.10 6.76
N ASN A 479 16.44 15.09 5.88
CA ASN A 479 16.59 15.31 4.44
C ASN A 479 15.44 16.18 3.93
N GLN A 480 15.77 17.21 3.17
CA GLN A 480 14.79 18.03 2.48
C GLN A 480 14.80 17.68 0.99
N TYR A 481 13.63 17.57 0.38
CA TYR A 481 13.49 17.32 -1.05
C TYR A 481 12.90 18.56 -1.72
N ILE A 482 13.57 19.04 -2.76
CA ILE A 482 13.10 20.17 -3.59
C ILE A 482 13.26 19.74 -5.04
N ASN A 483 12.14 19.50 -5.73
CA ASN A 483 12.07 19.12 -7.15
C ASN A 483 13.06 18.01 -7.58
N GLY A 484 13.11 16.92 -6.82
CA GLY A 484 14.01 15.80 -7.14
C GLY A 484 15.47 16.01 -6.73
N LEU A 485 15.82 17.18 -6.18
CA LEU A 485 17.07 17.38 -5.45
C LEU A 485 16.90 16.94 -3.99
N LYS A 486 17.68 15.95 -3.55
CA LYS A 486 17.74 15.50 -2.16
C LYS A 486 18.84 16.24 -1.42
N ILE A 487 18.47 17.12 -0.50
CA ILE A 487 19.37 17.83 0.41
C ILE A 487 19.55 16.95 1.64
N TYR A 488 20.78 16.58 1.93
CA TYR A 488 21.10 15.66 3.03
C TYR A 488 22.15 16.20 4.00
N GLU A 489 22.68 17.41 3.76
CA GLU A 489 23.52 18.12 4.71
C GLU A 489 23.33 19.62 4.56
N LEU A 490 23.05 20.29 5.68
CA LEU A 490 22.90 21.74 5.77
C LEU A 490 23.55 22.20 7.08
N ASN A 491 24.88 22.39 7.05
CA ASN A 491 25.68 22.74 8.23
C ASN A 491 25.93 24.25 8.31
N ASN A 492 25.62 24.85 9.47
CA ASN A 492 25.67 26.30 9.73
C ASN A 492 24.91 27.15 8.69
N LEU A 493 23.89 26.56 8.08
CA LEU A 493 23.10 27.16 7.01
C LEU A 493 21.61 26.96 7.32
N GLU A 494 20.80 27.92 6.90
CA GLU A 494 19.35 27.82 6.85
C GLU A 494 18.89 27.88 5.38
N LEU A 495 17.73 27.27 5.10
CA LEU A 495 17.12 27.21 3.78
C LEU A 495 15.78 27.96 3.79
N GLU A 496 15.64 28.93 2.89
CA GLU A 496 14.41 29.69 2.67
C GLU A 496 13.80 29.32 1.31
N LYS A 497 12.57 28.78 1.31
CA LYS A 497 11.83 28.50 0.07
C LYS A 497 11.14 29.78 -0.41
N ASN A 498 11.45 30.22 -1.63
CA ASN A 498 10.91 31.46 -2.17
C ASN A 498 9.72 31.22 -3.12
N ALA A 499 9.80 30.20 -3.96
CA ALA A 499 8.78 29.80 -4.94
C ALA A 499 9.01 28.35 -5.39
N ASP A 500 8.10 27.82 -6.20
CA ASP A 500 8.32 26.55 -6.90
C ASP A 500 9.59 26.68 -7.77
N ASN A 501 10.57 25.80 -7.52
CA ASN A 501 11.87 25.75 -8.19
C ASN A 501 12.91 26.79 -7.79
N VAL A 502 12.67 27.60 -6.74
CA VAL A 502 13.65 28.58 -6.24
C VAL A 502 13.74 28.55 -4.71
N PHE A 503 14.94 28.30 -4.20
CA PHE A 503 15.24 28.42 -2.77
C PHE A 503 16.56 29.18 -2.55
N THR A 504 16.79 29.63 -1.33
CA THR A 504 18.01 30.33 -0.93
C THR A 504 18.61 29.65 0.26
N ILE A 505 19.93 29.44 0.22
CA ILE A 505 20.72 29.04 1.38
C ILE A 505 21.47 30.24 1.92
N LYS A 506 21.55 30.36 3.25
CA LYS A 506 22.29 31.43 3.92
C LYS A 506 22.86 30.94 5.25
N PRO A 507 23.92 31.57 5.79
CA PRO A 507 24.38 31.27 7.14
C PRO A 507 23.28 31.46 8.17
N ASP A 508 23.15 30.53 9.11
CA ASP A 508 22.12 30.52 10.15
C ASP A 508 22.37 31.49 11.32
N SER A 509 23.57 32.11 11.34
CA SER A 509 23.99 33.06 12.35
C SER A 509 24.50 34.36 11.72
N GLU A 510 24.26 35.49 12.39
CA GLU A 510 24.86 36.77 12.01
C GLU A 510 26.38 36.79 12.23
N PHE A 511 26.89 35.95 13.13
CA PHE A 511 28.30 35.79 13.41
C PHE A 511 28.91 34.75 12.48
N VAL A 512 29.55 35.23 11.40
CA VAL A 512 30.13 34.39 10.36
C VAL A 512 31.65 34.45 10.35
N GLY A 513 32.31 33.41 9.84
CA GLY A 513 33.77 33.37 9.83
C GLY A 513 34.39 32.01 9.52
N PRO A 514 35.72 31.95 9.32
CA PRO A 514 36.44 30.76 8.88
C PRO A 514 36.39 29.58 9.87
N GLN A 515 36.02 29.83 11.13
CA GLN A 515 35.89 28.83 12.19
C GLN A 515 34.70 27.89 11.99
N ASN A 516 33.68 28.31 11.23
CA ASN A 516 32.49 27.52 10.96
C ASN A 516 32.56 26.87 9.58
N GLN A 517 31.85 25.75 9.41
CA GLN A 517 31.73 25.07 8.12
C GLN A 517 30.35 25.31 7.55
N TYR A 518 30.23 26.21 6.57
CA TYR A 518 28.99 26.49 5.86
C TYR A 518 28.88 25.54 4.67
N VAL A 519 28.18 24.43 4.86
CA VAL A 519 28.16 23.33 3.90
C VAL A 519 26.72 22.95 3.56
N PHE A 520 26.42 22.99 2.27
CA PHE A 520 25.21 22.46 1.68
C PHE A 520 25.60 21.26 0.82
N LYS A 521 25.06 20.07 1.12
CA LYS A 521 25.19 18.91 0.23
C LYS A 521 23.83 18.47 -0.25
N ALA A 522 23.78 18.22 -1.55
CA ALA A 522 22.61 17.71 -2.18
C ALA A 522 22.96 16.74 -3.30
N LYS A 523 21.99 15.93 -3.67
CA LYS A 523 22.10 14.91 -4.70
C LYS A 523 21.00 15.14 -5.72
N ASN A 524 21.35 15.19 -7.00
CA ASN A 524 20.35 14.99 -8.04
C ASN A 524 19.79 13.59 -7.85
N ASN A 525 18.59 13.46 -7.31
CA ASN A 525 18.01 12.17 -6.97
C ASN A 525 16.96 11.76 -8.03
N THR A 526 17.04 12.33 -9.24
CA THR A 526 16.23 11.95 -10.40
C THR A 526 17.01 11.10 -11.40
N HIS A 527 16.27 10.48 -12.32
CA HIS A 527 16.81 9.73 -13.44
C HIS A 527 17.20 10.60 -14.65
N GLU A 528 16.83 11.88 -14.61
CA GLU A 528 17.21 12.88 -15.62
C GLU A 528 18.32 13.77 -15.09
N SER A 529 19.15 14.29 -16.00
CA SER A 529 20.15 15.29 -15.66
C SER A 529 19.46 16.61 -15.31
N LYS A 530 19.98 17.29 -14.28
CA LYS A 530 19.34 18.49 -13.72
C LYS A 530 20.33 19.64 -13.68
N THR A 531 19.96 20.79 -14.24
CA THR A 531 20.81 21.98 -14.26
C THR A 531 20.34 22.98 -13.21
N LEU A 532 21.14 23.15 -12.17
CA LEU A 532 20.90 24.14 -11.13
C LEU A 532 21.59 25.44 -11.50
N HIS A 533 20.85 26.55 -11.45
CA HIS A 533 21.40 27.90 -11.61
C HIS A 533 21.69 28.49 -10.24
N LEU A 534 22.96 28.75 -9.95
CA LEU A 534 23.44 29.28 -8.67
C LEU A 534 23.76 30.77 -8.82
N LYS A 535 23.16 31.62 -7.99
CA LYS A 535 23.34 33.06 -8.06
C LYS A 535 23.50 33.69 -6.68
N SER A 536 24.50 34.54 -6.51
CA SER A 536 24.65 35.38 -5.31
C SER A 536 23.66 36.54 -5.33
N LEU A 537 23.17 36.95 -4.16
CA LEU A 537 22.38 38.18 -4.00
C LEU A 537 23.24 39.40 -3.63
N PHE A 538 24.56 39.26 -3.67
CA PHE A 538 25.53 40.27 -3.26
C PHE A 538 26.48 40.62 -4.41
N ASN A 539 26.54 41.90 -4.79
CA ASN A 539 27.34 42.41 -5.91
C ASN A 539 28.24 43.61 -5.54
N LYS A 540 28.41 43.91 -4.26
CA LYS A 540 29.23 45.05 -3.84
C LYS A 540 30.71 44.68 -3.92
N GLU A 541 31.45 45.36 -4.78
CA GLU A 541 32.91 45.18 -4.96
C GLU A 541 33.72 45.29 -3.66
N SER A 542 33.24 46.07 -2.68
CA SER A 542 33.87 46.15 -1.36
C SER A 542 33.93 44.82 -0.60
N GLY A 543 33.11 43.82 -0.97
CA GLY A 543 33.10 42.48 -0.38
C GLY A 543 33.93 41.44 -1.13
N ARG A 544 34.58 41.81 -2.25
CA ARG A 544 35.42 40.90 -3.02
C ARG A 544 36.59 40.38 -2.18
N LYS A 545 36.98 39.12 -2.40
CA LYS A 545 37.98 38.33 -1.64
C LYS A 545 37.57 37.94 -0.23
N TYR A 546 36.45 38.44 0.28
CA TYR A 546 36.05 38.14 1.65
C TYR A 546 35.24 36.86 1.80
N ILE A 547 34.50 36.48 0.77
CA ILE A 547 33.66 35.27 0.73
C ILE A 547 33.93 34.53 -0.58
N ASN A 548 34.27 33.25 -0.49
CA ASN A 548 34.45 32.38 -1.65
C ASN A 548 33.47 31.20 -1.60
N VAL A 549 32.86 30.88 -2.73
CA VAL A 549 31.92 29.77 -2.87
C VAL A 549 32.59 28.66 -3.66
N LYS A 550 32.71 27.49 -3.04
CA LYS A 550 33.19 26.26 -3.67
C LYS A 550 32.02 25.38 -4.04
N ILE A 551 31.89 25.08 -5.32
CA ILE A 551 30.88 24.19 -5.88
C ILE A 551 31.59 22.93 -6.34
N MET A 552 31.26 21.79 -5.75
CA MET A 552 31.97 20.52 -5.96
C MET A 552 30.99 19.45 -6.41
N LYS A 553 31.27 18.74 -7.52
CA LYS A 553 30.59 17.48 -7.84
C LYS A 553 31.39 16.36 -7.17
N LEU A 554 30.78 15.68 -6.20
CA LEU A 554 31.49 14.79 -5.30
C LEU A 554 31.92 13.49 -5.97
N ASP A 555 31.12 12.97 -6.90
CA ASP A 555 31.37 11.67 -7.54
C ASP A 555 32.60 11.70 -8.47
N ASN A 556 32.76 12.80 -9.24
CA ASN A 556 33.90 12.97 -10.14
C ASN A 556 34.99 13.89 -9.58
N LYS A 557 34.85 14.32 -8.31
CA LYS A 557 35.78 15.19 -7.58
C LYS A 557 36.14 16.48 -8.32
N THR A 558 35.25 16.99 -9.16
CA THR A 558 35.45 18.29 -9.83
C THR A 558 34.98 19.42 -8.92
N PHE A 559 35.70 20.54 -8.92
CA PHE A 559 35.28 21.73 -8.18
C PHE A 559 35.52 23.02 -8.94
N LYS A 560 34.69 24.02 -8.63
CA LYS A 560 34.83 25.40 -9.05
C LYS A 560 34.79 26.30 -7.82
N SER A 561 35.76 27.20 -7.71
CA SER A 561 35.78 28.27 -6.70
C SER A 561 35.39 29.57 -7.39
N ILE A 562 34.42 30.29 -6.84
CA ILE A 562 33.92 31.57 -7.37
C ILE A 562 33.83 32.57 -6.22
N ASP A 563 34.28 33.80 -6.42
CA ASP A 563 34.06 34.87 -5.45
C ASP A 563 32.55 35.17 -5.36
N ILE A 564 32.04 35.49 -4.18
CA ILE A 564 30.61 35.75 -4.01
C ILE A 564 30.11 36.90 -4.89
N VAL A 565 30.97 37.89 -5.19
CA VAL A 565 30.64 39.03 -6.05
C VAL A 565 30.52 38.58 -7.51
N ASP A 566 31.39 37.68 -7.96
CA ASP A 566 31.36 37.14 -9.33
C ASP A 566 30.20 36.16 -9.53
N LEU A 567 29.81 35.45 -8.46
CA LEU A 567 28.64 34.57 -8.49
C LEU A 567 27.33 35.35 -8.68
N PHE A 568 27.33 36.68 -8.58
CA PHE A 568 26.17 37.50 -8.92
C PHE A 568 25.79 37.40 -10.41
N GLU A 569 26.75 37.12 -11.29
CA GLU A 569 26.48 36.89 -12.72
C GLU A 569 25.78 35.55 -12.98
N GLY A 570 25.78 34.65 -11.98
CA GLY A 570 25.20 33.32 -12.06
C GLY A 570 26.20 32.24 -12.52
N TYR A 571 25.94 31.01 -12.11
CA TYR A 571 26.73 29.84 -12.48
C TYR A 571 25.85 28.60 -12.59
N ASP A 572 25.89 27.94 -13.73
CA ASP A 572 25.14 26.71 -13.97
C ASP A 572 25.94 25.47 -13.58
N VAL A 573 25.31 24.57 -12.83
CA VAL A 573 25.84 23.25 -12.52
C VAL A 573 24.85 22.17 -12.97
N THR A 574 25.23 21.42 -14.01
CA THR A 574 24.47 20.24 -14.45
C THR A 574 24.89 19.01 -13.65
N LEU A 575 23.94 18.38 -12.98
CA LEU A 575 24.12 17.16 -12.22
C LEU A 575 23.59 15.99 -13.03
N GLU A 576 24.43 14.98 -13.26
CA GLU A 576 23.97 13.72 -13.83
C GLU A 576 23.01 12.99 -12.87
N PRO A 577 22.23 12.01 -13.36
CA PRO A 577 21.36 11.20 -12.51
C PRO A 577 22.13 10.63 -11.32
N PHE A 578 21.59 10.82 -10.11
CA PHE A 578 22.18 10.38 -8.85
C PHE A 578 23.50 11.05 -8.44
N GLN A 579 23.94 12.07 -9.18
CA GLN A 579 25.18 12.79 -8.87
C GLN A 579 25.01 13.68 -7.63
N GLN A 580 25.97 13.61 -6.75
CA GLN A 580 26.08 14.42 -5.54
C GLN A 580 26.90 15.67 -5.81
N PHE A 581 26.49 16.77 -5.20
CA PHE A 581 27.25 18.00 -5.19
C PHE A 581 27.22 18.69 -3.84
N MET A 582 28.18 19.57 -3.64
CA MET A 582 28.37 20.34 -2.44
C MET A 582 28.59 21.80 -2.79
N ILE A 583 27.94 22.70 -2.05
CA ILE A 583 28.28 24.11 -1.99
C ILE A 583 28.90 24.36 -0.62
N ARG A 584 30.10 24.94 -0.60
CA ARG A 584 30.77 25.38 0.62
C ARG A 584 31.05 26.87 0.53
N ILE A 585 30.65 27.61 1.57
CA ILE A 585 30.87 29.06 1.67
C ILE A 585 32.03 29.29 2.63
N ASP A 586 33.12 29.85 2.13
CA ASP A 586 34.33 30.13 2.91
C ASP A 586 34.45 31.64 3.17
N TYR A 587 34.37 32.03 4.44
CA TYR A 587 34.66 33.38 4.90
C TYR A 587 36.15 33.53 5.24
N SER A 588 36.78 34.62 4.80
CA SER A 588 38.20 34.90 5.06
C SER A 588 38.47 35.42 6.48
N ASN A 589 37.50 36.10 7.09
CA ASN A 589 37.61 36.73 8.41
C ASN A 589 36.35 36.46 9.24
N VAL A 590 36.46 36.73 10.54
CA VAL A 590 35.31 36.79 11.43
C VAL A 590 34.55 38.09 11.19
N PHE A 591 33.23 37.99 11.03
CA PHE A 591 32.31 39.10 10.86
C PHE A 591 31.14 38.95 11.84
N ASP A 592 30.74 40.07 12.44
CA ASP A 592 29.72 40.15 13.50
C ASP A 592 28.53 41.04 13.11
N LYS A 593 28.40 41.36 11.82
CA LYS A 593 27.30 42.18 11.28
C LYS A 593 26.43 41.34 10.37
N ALA A 594 25.11 41.46 10.55
CA ALA A 594 24.09 40.85 9.69
C ALA A 594 24.36 41.05 8.19
N SER A 595 24.94 42.19 7.77
CA SER A 595 25.26 42.45 6.36
C SER A 595 26.19 41.38 5.73
N TRP A 596 27.08 40.77 6.52
CA TRP A 596 28.00 39.74 6.03
C TRP A 596 27.37 38.34 5.97
N GLN A 597 26.43 38.05 6.87
CA GLN A 597 25.53 36.89 6.72
C GLN A 597 24.69 37.04 5.44
N GLN A 598 24.05 38.20 5.24
CA GLN A 598 23.25 38.49 4.06
C GLN A 598 24.05 38.50 2.75
N ALA A 599 25.36 38.78 2.83
CA ALA A 599 26.27 38.70 1.70
C ALA A 599 26.57 37.25 1.28
N GLY A 600 26.54 36.29 2.21
CA GLY A 600 26.77 34.87 1.94
C GLY A 600 25.56 34.12 1.39
N ARG A 601 24.51 34.82 0.93
CA ARG A 601 23.29 34.19 0.40
C ARG A 601 23.48 33.70 -1.01
N ILE A 602 23.08 32.45 -1.25
CA ILE A 602 23.10 31.85 -2.58
C ILE A 602 21.68 31.40 -2.92
N GLN A 603 21.13 31.98 -3.97
CA GLN A 603 19.89 31.54 -4.58
C GLN A 603 20.18 30.39 -5.53
N ILE A 604 19.35 29.35 -5.46
CA ILE A 604 19.41 28.16 -6.32
C ILE A 604 18.06 28.08 -7.04
N SER A 605 18.11 28.15 -8.38
CA SER A 605 16.93 28.09 -9.25
C SER A 605 17.05 27.01 -10.32
N ASN A 606 15.96 26.77 -11.05
CA ASN A 606 15.83 25.69 -12.05
C ASN A 606 16.02 24.31 -11.42
N VAL A 607 15.58 24.17 -10.17
CA VAL A 607 15.67 22.94 -9.38
C VAL A 607 14.62 21.97 -9.86
#